data_AF-A0A376FGA5-F1
#
_entry.id   AF-A0A376FGA5-F1
#
_cell.length_a   1.000
_cell.length_b   1.000
_cell.length_c   1.000
_cell.angle_alpha   90.00
_cell.angle_beta   90.00
_cell.angle_gamma   90.00
#
_symmetry.space_group_name_H-M   'P 1'
#
loop_
_entity.id
_entity.type
_entity.pdbx_description
1 polymer ?
#
loop_
_entity_poly.entity_id
_entity_poly.type
_entity_poly.pdbx_seq_one_letter_code
_entity_poly.pdbx_strand_id
1 'polypeptide(L)'
;MNTLPHWWQNGVIYQIYPKSFQDTTGSGTANLRGVTQRLDYLKTLGIDAIWLTPFYISPQVDNGYDVANYTGHRSGLRHAG
;
A
#
# COMPACT_ATOMS: atom_id res chain seq x y z
N MET A 1 -24.03 19.06 -23.55
CA MET A 1 -23.13 17.89 -23.71
C MET A 1 -23.33 17.03 -22.48
N ASN A 2 -23.71 15.76 -22.65
CA ASN A 2 -23.87 14.84 -21.52
C ASN A 2 -22.50 14.21 -21.24
N THR A 3 -21.78 14.70 -20.24
CA THR A 3 -20.47 14.15 -19.87
C THR A 3 -20.69 12.92 -19.02
N LEU A 4 -20.23 11.76 -19.48
CA LEU A 4 -20.13 10.59 -18.62
C LEU A 4 -19.21 10.91 -17.43
N PRO A 5 -19.60 10.55 -16.19
CA PRO A 5 -18.77 10.79 -15.02
C PRO A 5 -17.43 10.05 -15.13
N HIS A 6 -16.36 10.65 -14.61
CA HIS A 6 -15.07 9.97 -14.53
C HIS A 6 -15.16 8.76 -13.58
N TRP A 7 -14.34 7.72 -13.82
CA TRP A 7 -14.40 6.48 -13.04
C TRP A 7 -14.32 6.71 -11.52
N TRP A 8 -13.49 7.66 -11.06
CA TRP A 8 -13.26 7.94 -9.64
C TRP A 8 -14.45 8.62 -8.95
N GLN A 9 -15.40 9.17 -9.71
CA GLN A 9 -16.59 9.82 -9.13
C GLN A 9 -17.59 8.78 -8.59
N ASN A 10 -17.59 7.58 -9.17
CA ASN A 10 -18.49 6.49 -8.77
C ASN A 10 -17.76 5.23 -8.28
N GLY A 11 -16.42 5.20 -8.36
CA GLY A 11 -15.63 4.03 -7.99
C GLY A 11 -15.48 3.86 -6.48
N VAL A 12 -15.39 2.61 -6.04
CA VAL A 12 -15.13 2.22 -4.66
C VAL A 12 -13.62 2.09 -4.44
N ILE A 13 -13.06 2.94 -3.58
CA ILE A 13 -11.65 2.92 -3.22
C ILE A 13 -11.47 2.18 -1.89
N TYR A 14 -10.57 1.19 -1.88
CA TYR A 14 -10.18 0.49 -0.66
C TYR A 14 -8.80 0.98 -0.19
N GLN A 15 -8.75 1.56 1.01
CA GLN A 15 -7.48 2.00 1.59
C GLN A 15 -6.80 0.83 2.33
N ILE A 16 -5.51 0.65 2.08
CA ILE A 16 -4.69 -0.35 2.76
C ILE A 16 -3.56 0.36 3.49
N TYR A 17 -3.39 0.05 4.77
CA TYR A 17 -2.18 0.34 5.55
C TYR A 17 -1.23 -0.87 5.46
N PRO A 18 -0.20 -0.86 4.58
CA PRO A 18 0.52 -2.09 4.22
C PRO A 18 1.22 -2.77 5.39
N LYS A 19 1.66 -2.01 6.41
CA LYS A 19 2.39 -2.53 7.57
C LYS A 19 1.57 -3.37 8.53
N SER A 20 0.24 -3.29 8.46
CA SER A 20 -0.66 -4.07 9.30
C SER A 20 -1.63 -4.96 8.51
N PHE A 21 -1.48 -5.02 7.17
CA PHE A 21 -2.43 -5.74 6.33
C PHE A 21 -2.19 -7.26 6.33
N GLN A 22 -1.01 -7.70 5.85
CA GLN A 22 -0.63 -9.12 5.89
C GLN A 22 0.89 -9.31 5.85
N ASP A 23 1.43 -9.97 6.88
CA ASP A 23 2.79 -10.48 6.88
C ASP A 23 2.87 -11.83 6.15
N THR A 24 3.83 -11.94 5.26
CA THR A 24 4.10 -13.15 4.46
C THR A 24 5.45 -13.77 4.77
N THR A 25 6.17 -13.24 5.76
CA THR A 25 7.55 -13.59 6.11
C THR A 25 7.68 -14.11 7.54
N GLY A 26 6.68 -13.90 8.39
CA GLY A 26 6.74 -14.24 9.81
C GLY A 26 7.60 -13.28 10.63
N SER A 27 7.92 -12.10 10.08
CA SER A 27 8.71 -11.07 10.76
C SER A 27 7.89 -10.18 11.69
N GLY A 28 6.55 -10.33 11.69
CA GLY A 28 5.62 -9.51 12.46
C GLY A 28 5.27 -8.17 11.80
N THR A 29 5.85 -7.86 10.64
CA THR A 29 5.53 -6.65 9.87
C THR A 29 5.00 -7.03 8.49
N ALA A 30 3.83 -6.49 8.14
CA ALA A 30 3.25 -6.75 6.83
C ALA A 30 4.01 -6.04 5.70
N ASN A 31 3.87 -6.58 4.49
CA ASN A 31 4.68 -6.20 3.33
C ASN A 31 3.83 -6.17 2.05
N LEU A 32 4.39 -5.61 0.96
CA LEU A 32 3.66 -5.47 -0.30
C LEU A 32 3.28 -6.81 -0.94
N ARG A 33 4.01 -7.89 -0.68
CA ARG A 33 3.64 -9.23 -1.15
C ARG A 33 2.35 -9.71 -0.49
N GLY A 34 2.11 -9.34 0.78
CA GLY A 34 0.84 -9.57 1.47
C GLY A 34 -0.33 -8.88 0.78
N VAL A 35 -0.13 -7.66 0.27
CA VAL A 35 -1.15 -6.96 -0.54
C VAL A 35 -1.42 -7.73 -1.83
N THR A 36 -0.38 -8.15 -2.55
CA THR A 36 -0.53 -8.93 -3.79
C THR A 36 -1.31 -10.24 -3.57
N GLN A 37 -1.07 -10.94 -2.47
CA GLN A 37 -1.77 -12.20 -2.15
C GLN A 37 -3.27 -12.03 -1.87
N ARG A 38 -3.74 -10.79 -1.65
CA ARG A 38 -5.17 -10.50 -1.39
C ARG A 38 -5.86 -9.84 -2.57
N LEU A 39 -5.21 -9.67 -3.71
CA LEU A 39 -5.85 -9.03 -4.88
C LEU A 39 -7.10 -9.78 -5.33
N ASP A 40 -7.13 -11.11 -5.28
CA ASP A 40 -8.33 -11.89 -5.62
C ASP A 40 -9.49 -11.65 -4.63
N TYR A 41 -9.19 -11.50 -3.34
CA TYR A 41 -10.17 -11.12 -2.33
C TYR A 41 -10.72 -9.72 -2.60
N LEU A 42 -9.83 -8.74 -2.85
CA LEU A 42 -10.21 -7.36 -3.11
C LEU A 42 -11.03 -7.22 -4.40
N LYS A 43 -10.68 -7.99 -5.43
CA LYS A 43 -11.47 -8.08 -6.66
C LYS A 43 -12.85 -8.69 -6.41
N THR A 44 -12.92 -9.75 -5.60
CA THR A 44 -14.20 -10.38 -5.22
C THR A 44 -15.07 -9.43 -4.37
N LEU A 45 -14.45 -8.59 -3.54
CA LEU A 45 -15.13 -7.55 -2.77
C LEU A 45 -15.73 -6.45 -3.67
N GLY A 46 -15.25 -6.30 -4.90
CA GLY A 46 -15.79 -5.37 -5.89
C GLY A 46 -15.20 -3.96 -5.84
N ILE A 47 -13.94 -3.82 -5.41
CA ILE A 47 -13.26 -2.52 -5.36
C ILE A 47 -12.76 -2.11 -6.75
N ASP A 48 -12.73 -0.81 -7.04
CA ASP A 48 -12.24 -0.27 -8.31
C ASP A 48 -10.78 0.18 -8.24
N ALA A 49 -10.33 0.62 -7.05
CA ALA A 49 -8.97 1.08 -6.84
C ALA A 49 -8.48 0.81 -5.41
N ILE A 50 -7.15 0.69 -5.27
CA ILE A 50 -6.47 0.57 -3.99
C ILE A 50 -5.74 1.88 -3.70
N TRP A 51 -5.95 2.44 -2.51
CA TRP A 51 -5.12 3.52 -1.97
C TRP A 51 -4.19 2.96 -0.90
N LEU A 52 -2.88 2.94 -1.18
CA LEU A 52 -1.88 2.56 -0.20
C LEU A 52 -1.47 3.78 0.63
N THR A 53 -1.42 3.65 1.95
CA THR A 53 -0.66 4.59 2.78
C THR A 53 0.84 4.51 2.41
N PRO A 54 1.67 5.49 2.81
CA PRO A 54 3.08 5.53 2.42
C PRO A 54 3.85 4.22 2.65
N PHE A 55 4.60 3.80 1.64
CA PHE A 55 5.44 2.59 1.63
C PHE A 55 6.88 2.88 1.19
N TYR A 56 7.24 4.17 1.11
CA TYR A 56 8.58 4.64 0.77
C TYR A 56 9.57 4.49 1.93
N ILE A 57 10.84 4.77 1.65
CA ILE A 57 11.86 4.87 2.71
C ILE A 57 11.49 6.05 3.62
N SER A 58 11.33 5.77 4.91
CA SER A 58 11.02 6.76 5.96
C SER A 58 11.70 6.35 7.28
N PRO A 59 12.11 7.29 8.15
CA PRO A 59 12.59 7.06 9.50
C PRO A 59 11.54 6.47 10.45
N GLN A 60 10.27 6.47 10.06
CA GLN A 60 9.12 5.91 10.78
C GLN A 60 8.69 6.72 12.02
N VAL A 61 9.06 8.01 12.12
CA VAL A 61 8.58 8.89 13.19
C VAL A 61 7.08 9.13 13.05
N ASP A 62 6.58 9.23 11.82
CA ASP A 62 5.16 9.35 11.50
C ASP A 62 4.69 8.22 10.57
N ASN A 63 5.05 6.98 10.92
CA ASN A 63 4.53 5.78 10.26
C ASN A 63 4.63 5.78 8.72
N GLY A 64 5.65 6.41 8.15
CA GLY A 64 5.88 6.44 6.71
C GLY A 64 5.53 7.77 6.03
N TYR A 65 4.80 8.66 6.71
CA TYR A 65 4.46 9.98 6.17
C TYR A 65 5.66 10.95 6.21
N ASP A 66 6.63 10.71 7.08
CA ASP A 66 7.95 11.34 7.12
C ASP A 66 8.91 10.74 6.06
N VAL A 67 8.60 10.94 4.78
CA VAL A 67 9.34 10.33 3.67
C VAL A 67 10.77 10.86 3.56
N ALA A 68 11.76 9.96 3.59
CA ALA A 68 13.18 10.28 3.40
C ALA A 68 13.65 10.09 1.94
N ASN A 69 13.01 9.21 1.16
CA ASN A 69 13.30 9.06 -0.26
C ASN A 69 12.06 8.61 -1.03
N TYR A 70 11.51 9.51 -1.86
CA TYR A 70 10.30 9.30 -2.66
C TYR A 70 10.45 8.33 -3.84
N THR A 71 11.69 8.03 -4.28
CA THR A 71 11.94 7.07 -5.37
C THR A 71 12.61 5.79 -4.87
N GLY A 72 13.11 5.81 -3.64
CA GLY A 72 13.71 4.67 -2.97
C GLY A 72 12.66 3.64 -2.58
N HIS A 73 12.94 2.39 -2.92
CA HIS A 73 12.27 1.24 -2.34
C HIS A 73 13.24 0.57 -1.37
N ARG A 74 12.76 0.04 -0.23
CA ARG A 74 13.61 -0.75 0.67
C ARG A 74 14.03 -2.04 -0.05
N SER A 75 15.20 -2.06 -0.70
CA SER A 75 15.94 -3.32 -0.87
C SER A 75 16.49 -3.71 0.50
N GLY A 76 16.34 -4.97 0.91
CA GLY A 76 16.58 -5.47 2.27
C GLY A 76 17.64 -4.73 3.09
N LEU A 77 17.29 -4.41 4.34
CA LEU A 77 18.16 -3.93 5.39
C LEU A 77 19.51 -4.68 5.36
N ARG A 78 20.56 -4.04 4.85
CA ARG A 78 21.91 -4.27 5.37
C ARG A 78 22.04 -3.31 6.53
N HIS A 79 21.89 -3.82 7.75
CA HIS A 79 22.40 -3.12 8.93
C HIS A 79 23.90 -2.98 8.75
N ALA A 80 24.36 -1.76 8.50
CA ALA A 80 25.73 -1.34 8.70
C ALA A 80 25.72 -0.44 9.94
N GLY A 81 26.51 -0.82 10.95
CA GLY A 81 26.59 -0.19 12.26
C GLY A 81 26.61 -1.23 13.35
#